data_AF-A0A3M1ZA69-F1
#
_entry.id   AF-A0A3M1ZA69-F1
#
_cell.length_a   1.000
_cell.length_b   1.000
_cell.length_c   1.000
_cell.angle_alpha   90.00
_cell.angle_beta   90.00
_cell.angle_gamma   90.00
#
_symmetry.space_group_name_H-M   'P 1'
#
loop_
_entity.id
_entity.type
_entity.pdbx_description
1 polymer ?
#
loop_
_entity_poly.entity_id
_entity_poly.type
_entity_poly.pdbx_seq_one_letter_code
_entity_poly.pdbx_strand_id
1 'polypeptide(L)'
;MNDYYDEHDDFDDEPITAYCVSCRQKVDIEEPEPVWTRKGLPATRGHCPICGTTVFRMGRTPLHDDKERPAAVQVGTQGKRNAPKLPQNTVYVAYAVADTALAEKLANDLQKVGVAVWLHEHEPDGVKWAGGVHPALKQCARMLVLLSP
;
A
#
# COMPACT_ATOMS: atom_id res chain seq x y z
N MET A 1 -51.41 2.39 27.18
CA MET A 1 -50.15 1.70 27.50
C MET A 1 -49.25 2.02 26.32
N ASN A 2 -48.21 2.82 26.54
CA ASN A 2 -47.29 3.23 25.49
C ASN A 2 -46.10 2.29 25.60
N ASP A 3 -46.11 1.25 24.78
CA ASP A 3 -45.12 0.18 24.79
C ASP A 3 -43.93 0.75 24.03
N TYR A 4 -43.10 1.40 24.82
CA TYR A 4 -41.87 2.07 24.47
C TYR A 4 -40.98 1.07 23.71
N TYR A 5 -40.99 1.15 22.38
CA TYR A 5 -40.01 0.47 21.55
C TYR A 5 -38.64 1.05 21.91
N ASP A 6 -37.86 0.21 22.58
CA ASP A 6 -36.48 0.51 22.93
C ASP A 6 -35.64 0.35 21.67
N GLU A 7 -35.58 1.41 20.86
CA GLU A 7 -34.70 1.55 19.70
C GLU A 7 -33.26 1.83 20.19
N HIS A 8 -32.67 0.88 20.92
CA HIS A 8 -31.22 0.84 21.07
C HIS A 8 -30.64 0.20 19.80
N ASP A 9 -30.39 1.07 18.84
CA ASP A 9 -29.69 0.83 17.57
C ASP A 9 -28.21 0.51 17.89
N ASP A 10 -27.94 -0.70 18.41
CA ASP A 10 -26.59 -1.25 18.63
C ASP A 10 -25.94 -1.68 17.30
N PHE A 11 -25.88 -0.77 16.31
CA PHE A 11 -25.34 -1.05 14.97
C PHE A 11 -23.81 -0.87 14.84
N ASP A 12 -23.11 -0.50 15.92
CA ASP A 12 -21.70 -0.10 15.85
C ASP A 12 -20.67 -1.25 15.89
N ASP A 13 -21.06 -2.48 16.24
CA ASP A 13 -20.13 -3.61 16.45
C ASP A 13 -20.34 -4.79 15.48
N GLU A 14 -20.78 -4.55 14.25
CA GLU A 14 -20.88 -5.64 13.28
C GLU A 14 -19.46 -6.12 12.85
N PRO A 15 -19.07 -7.37 13.14
CA PRO A 15 -17.70 -7.82 12.93
C PRO A 15 -17.34 -7.80 11.45
N ILE A 16 -16.23 -7.14 11.12
CA ILE A 16 -15.74 -7.08 9.74
C ILE A 16 -15.15 -8.45 9.38
N THR A 17 -15.89 -9.27 8.64
CA THR A 17 -15.41 -10.59 8.17
C THR A 17 -14.54 -10.52 6.92
N ALA A 18 -13.53 -11.40 6.79
CA ALA A 18 -12.77 -11.66 5.56
C ALA A 18 -12.57 -13.16 5.32
N TYR A 19 -12.24 -13.55 4.08
CA TYR A 19 -11.84 -14.94 3.78
C TYR A 19 -10.34 -15.13 4.02
N CYS A 20 -9.99 -16.03 4.93
CA CYS A 20 -8.60 -16.43 5.14
C CYS A 20 -8.22 -17.51 4.12
N VAL A 21 -7.24 -17.23 3.26
CA VAL A 21 -6.78 -18.19 2.24
C VAL A 21 -6.00 -19.34 2.86
N SER A 22 -5.26 -19.10 3.95
CA SER A 22 -4.53 -20.13 4.69
C SER A 22 -5.47 -21.13 5.35
N CYS A 23 -6.51 -20.65 6.05
CA CYS A 23 -7.49 -21.48 6.74
C CYS A 23 -8.68 -21.92 5.86
N ARG A 24 -8.82 -21.33 4.66
CA ARG A 24 -9.90 -21.56 3.69
C ARG A 24 -11.32 -21.38 4.26
N GLN A 25 -11.48 -20.39 5.13
CA GLN A 25 -12.76 -20.09 5.78
C GLN A 25 -12.94 -18.59 5.97
N LYS A 26 -14.19 -18.17 6.19
CA LYS A 26 -14.49 -16.80 6.61
C LYS A 26 -14.15 -16.65 8.09
N VAL A 27 -13.49 -15.56 8.43
CA VAL A 27 -13.07 -15.22 9.79
C VAL A 27 -13.39 -13.76 10.05
N ASP A 28 -13.62 -13.43 11.32
CA ASP A 28 -13.66 -12.05 11.78
C ASP A 28 -12.23 -11.50 11.78
N ILE A 29 -12.04 -10.32 11.21
CA ILE A 29 -10.71 -9.71 11.11
C ILE A 29 -10.30 -9.22 12.49
N GLU A 30 -9.18 -9.73 13.02
CA GLU A 30 -8.53 -9.14 14.20
C GLU A 30 -7.75 -7.88 13.80
N GLU A 31 -7.76 -6.88 14.70
CA GLU A 31 -7.09 -5.59 14.50
C GLU A 31 -7.39 -4.98 13.11
N PRO A 32 -8.69 -4.75 12.78
CA PRO A 32 -9.05 -4.29 11.45
C PRO A 32 -8.57 -2.85 11.22
N GLU A 33 -7.74 -2.67 10.20
CA GLU A 33 -7.24 -1.38 9.77
C GLU A 33 -7.81 -0.99 8.40
N PRO A 34 -8.34 0.24 8.25
CA PRO A 34 -8.73 0.77 6.95
C PRO A 34 -7.47 1.08 6.11
N VAL A 35 -7.44 0.56 4.89
CA VAL A 35 -6.34 0.71 3.94
C VAL A 35 -6.89 1.07 2.56
N TRP A 36 -6.11 1.81 1.80
CA TRP A 36 -6.48 2.17 0.42
C TRP A 36 -5.65 1.35 -0.55
N THR A 37 -6.28 0.77 -1.58
CA THR A 37 -5.53 0.22 -2.72
C THR A 37 -4.91 1.38 -3.50
N ARG A 38 -3.80 1.14 -4.22
CA ARG A 38 -3.14 2.17 -5.05
C ARG A 38 -4.06 2.90 -6.03
N LYS A 39 -5.18 2.29 -6.44
CA LYS A 39 -6.24 2.92 -7.25
C LYS A 39 -7.20 3.83 -6.44
N GLY A 40 -6.89 4.09 -5.18
CA GLY A 40 -7.75 4.80 -4.23
C GLY A 40 -9.05 4.05 -3.88
N LEU A 41 -9.12 2.72 -4.06
CA LEU A 41 -10.30 1.94 -3.63
C LEU A 41 -10.14 1.52 -2.16
N PRO A 42 -11.20 1.63 -1.33
CA PRO A 42 -11.17 1.27 0.08
C PRO A 42 -11.09 -0.24 0.28
N ALA A 43 -10.42 -0.65 1.35
CA ALA A 43 -10.32 -2.02 1.81
C ALA A 43 -9.95 -2.07 3.30
N THR A 44 -10.17 -3.21 3.94
CA THR A 44 -9.77 -3.45 5.33
C THR A 44 -8.74 -4.57 5.38
N ARG A 45 -7.66 -4.37 6.10
CA ARG A 45 -6.62 -5.37 6.39
C ARG A 45 -6.64 -5.68 7.89
N GLY A 46 -6.32 -6.90 8.26
CA GLY A 46 -5.97 -7.23 9.65
C GLY A 46 -5.41 -8.64 9.73
N HIS A 47 -5.59 -9.31 10.84
CA HIS A 47 -5.05 -10.64 11.11
C HIS A 47 -6.14 -11.71 11.24
N CYS A 48 -5.80 -12.94 10.85
CA CYS A 48 -6.68 -14.08 11.06
C CYS A 48 -6.55 -14.58 12.51
N PRO A 49 -7.64 -14.71 13.28
CA PRO A 49 -7.61 -15.20 14.67
C PRO A 49 -7.11 -16.65 14.80
N ILE A 50 -7.19 -17.43 13.73
CA ILE A 50 -6.85 -18.85 13.72
C ILE A 50 -5.36 -19.09 13.43
N CYS A 51 -4.79 -18.34 12.49
CA CYS A 51 -3.45 -18.62 11.97
C CYS A 51 -2.51 -17.41 11.96
N GLY A 52 -2.96 -16.22 12.40
CA GLY A 52 -2.19 -14.98 12.41
C GLY A 52 -1.87 -14.38 11.04
N THR A 53 -2.15 -15.11 9.94
CA THR A 53 -1.88 -14.62 8.58
C THR A 53 -2.71 -13.38 8.29
N THR A 54 -2.13 -12.41 7.58
CA THR A 54 -2.86 -11.23 7.12
C THR A 54 -4.07 -11.60 6.28
N VAL A 55 -5.22 -11.05 6.64
CA VAL A 55 -6.48 -11.16 5.88
C VAL A 55 -6.85 -9.80 5.31
N PHE A 56 -7.60 -9.83 4.22
CA PHE A 56 -7.94 -8.63 3.46
C PHE A 56 -9.35 -8.71 2.92
N ARG A 57 -10.14 -7.65 3.14
CA ARG A 57 -11.50 -7.47 2.65
C ARG A 57 -11.55 -6.24 1.75
N MET A 58 -11.96 -6.42 0.50
CA MET A 58 -12.24 -5.29 -0.39
C MET A 58 -13.56 -4.60 -0.01
N GLY A 59 -13.62 -3.28 -0.24
CA GLY A 59 -14.82 -2.48 -0.05
C GLY A 59 -14.71 -1.49 1.09
N ARG A 60 -15.69 -0.57 1.13
CA ARG A 60 -15.83 0.40 2.22
C ARG A 60 -16.38 -0.30 3.44
N THR A 61 -15.85 0.08 4.59
CA THR A 61 -16.28 -0.36 5.93
C THR A 61 -16.43 0.89 6.80
N PRO A 62 -17.12 0.81 7.96
CA PRO A 62 -17.27 1.95 8.87
C PRO A 62 -15.94 2.62 9.24
N LEU A 63 -14.84 1.86 9.25
CA LEU A 63 -13.47 2.35 9.48
C LEU A 63 -12.97 3.38 8.44
N HIS A 64 -13.68 3.59 7.34
CA HIS A 64 -13.35 4.57 6.30
C HIS A 64 -14.16 5.86 6.38
N ASP A 65 -15.12 5.99 7.31
CA ASP A 65 -16.04 7.13 7.34
C ASP A 65 -15.38 8.44 7.76
N ASP A 66 -14.43 8.39 8.68
CA ASP A 66 -13.62 9.55 9.09
C ASP A 66 -12.38 9.79 8.20
N LYS A 67 -12.21 9.03 7.11
CA LYS A 67 -11.01 9.10 6.26
C LYS A 67 -11.32 9.60 4.86
N GLU A 68 -10.63 10.66 4.47
CA GLU A 68 -10.67 11.13 3.09
C GLU A 68 -10.06 10.09 2.14
N ARG A 69 -10.72 9.92 0.99
CA ARG A 69 -10.23 9.04 -0.08
C ARG A 69 -8.98 9.66 -0.71
N PRO A 70 -7.81 9.00 -0.65
CA PRO A 70 -6.61 9.49 -1.30
C PRO A 70 -6.78 9.43 -2.82
N ALA A 71 -6.13 10.37 -3.51
CA ALA A 71 -5.99 10.31 -4.96
C ALA A 71 -5.31 8.99 -5.37
N ALA A 72 -5.77 8.40 -6.47
CA ALA A 72 -5.17 7.17 -6.98
C ALA A 72 -3.70 7.40 -7.35
N VAL A 73 -2.80 6.65 -6.71
CA VAL A 73 -1.38 6.61 -7.09
C VAL A 73 -1.27 5.76 -8.35
N GLN A 74 -0.61 6.31 -9.37
CA GLN A 74 -0.39 5.64 -10.64
C GLN A 74 0.63 4.51 -10.48
N VAL A 75 0.18 3.36 -9.98
CA VAL A 75 1.05 2.20 -9.81
C VAL A 75 0.94 1.31 -11.01
N GLY A 76 1.85 1.57 -11.94
CA GLY A 76 1.97 0.85 -13.18
C GLY A 76 1.06 1.43 -14.26
N THR A 77 1.51 1.19 -15.49
CA THR A 77 1.07 1.83 -16.71
C THR A 77 -0.37 1.44 -17.06
N GLN A 78 -1.35 2.25 -16.62
CA GLN A 78 -2.67 2.22 -17.25
C GLN A 78 -2.51 2.69 -18.71
N GLY A 79 -2.40 1.72 -19.62
CA GLY A 79 -2.43 1.96 -21.06
C GLY A 79 -1.18 1.47 -21.80
N LYS A 80 -1.35 0.41 -22.58
CA LYS A 80 -0.39 -0.05 -23.58
C LYS A 80 -0.13 1.07 -24.62
N ARG A 81 1.13 1.53 -24.72
CA ARG A 81 1.97 1.61 -25.93
C ARG A 81 3.19 2.54 -25.76
N ASN A 82 3.14 3.50 -24.83
CA ASN A 82 4.15 4.57 -24.71
C ASN A 82 4.69 4.81 -23.29
N ALA A 83 4.68 3.80 -22.40
CA ALA A 83 5.49 3.93 -21.19
C ALA A 83 6.96 4.01 -21.62
N PRO A 84 7.72 5.05 -21.21
CA PRO A 84 9.13 5.13 -21.59
C PRO A 84 9.81 3.86 -21.11
N LYS A 85 10.33 3.07 -22.05
CA LYS A 85 11.18 1.94 -21.69
C LYS A 85 12.37 2.55 -20.97
N LEU A 86 12.53 2.21 -19.69
CA LEU A 86 13.74 2.54 -18.97
C LEU A 86 14.94 2.04 -19.80
N PRO A 87 16.03 2.82 -19.88
CA PRO A 87 17.23 2.34 -20.52
C PRO A 87 17.69 1.05 -19.81
N GLN A 88 18.26 0.12 -20.58
CA GLN A 88 18.64 -1.22 -20.12
C GLN A 88 19.55 -1.22 -18.87
N ASN A 89 20.26 -0.11 -18.62
CA ASN A 89 21.17 0.07 -17.50
C ASN A 89 20.59 0.92 -16.36
N THR A 90 19.27 0.85 -16.13
CA THR A 90 18.63 1.59 -15.02
C THR A 90 18.78 0.84 -13.71
N VAL A 91 19.23 1.55 -12.68
CA VAL A 91 19.33 1.05 -11.30
C VAL A 91 18.23 1.68 -10.45
N TYR A 92 17.53 0.84 -9.69
CA TYR A 92 16.61 1.31 -8.66
C TYR A 92 17.38 1.57 -7.36
N VAL A 93 17.23 2.74 -6.75
CA VAL A 93 17.88 3.10 -5.49
C VAL A 93 16.82 3.23 -4.40
N ALA A 94 16.84 2.29 -3.45
CA ALA A 94 16.03 2.33 -2.23
C ALA A 94 16.81 3.02 -1.11
N TYR A 95 16.18 3.98 -0.43
CA TYR A 95 16.80 4.78 0.63
C TYR A 95 15.76 5.30 1.62
N ALA A 96 16.19 5.68 2.83
CA ALA A 96 15.33 6.34 3.81
C ALA A 96 15.19 7.84 3.51
N VAL A 97 14.09 8.48 3.94
CA VAL A 97 13.88 9.94 3.75
C VAL A 97 15.06 10.75 4.30
N ALA A 98 15.64 10.30 5.43
CA ALA A 98 16.80 10.93 6.05
C ALA A 98 18.06 10.94 5.15
N ASP A 99 18.17 10.00 4.21
CA ASP A 99 19.33 9.84 3.31
C ASP A 99 19.16 10.55 1.96
N THR A 100 18.14 11.38 1.80
CA THR A 100 17.80 12.01 0.50
C THR A 100 19.00 12.70 -0.15
N ALA A 101 19.75 13.50 0.60
CA ALA A 101 20.92 14.19 0.07
C ALA A 101 22.01 13.22 -0.44
N LEU A 102 22.20 12.10 0.24
CA LEU A 102 23.16 11.07 -0.18
C LEU A 102 22.66 10.32 -1.41
N ALA A 103 21.37 9.99 -1.45
CA ALA A 103 20.74 9.31 -2.58
C ALA A 103 20.79 10.15 -3.86
N GLU A 104 20.51 11.45 -3.77
CA GLU A 104 20.64 12.39 -4.88
C GLU A 104 22.08 12.50 -5.38
N LYS A 105 23.05 12.59 -4.46
CA LYS A 105 24.47 12.62 -4.83
C LYS A 105 24.88 11.34 -5.57
N LEU A 106 24.52 10.18 -5.04
CA LEU A 106 24.77 8.89 -5.69
C LEU A 106 24.12 8.82 -7.07
N ALA A 107 22.87 9.28 -7.19
CA ALA A 107 22.15 9.30 -8.46
C ALA A 107 22.87 10.16 -9.50
N ASN A 108 23.32 11.36 -9.11
CA ASN A 108 24.08 12.25 -9.98
C ASN A 108 25.40 11.61 -10.45
N ASP A 109 26.12 10.95 -9.54
CA ASP A 109 27.40 10.32 -9.89
C ASP A 109 27.21 9.09 -10.80
N LEU A 110 26.15 8.29 -10.58
CA LEU A 110 25.77 7.20 -11.47
C LEU A 110 25.38 7.69 -12.87
N GLN A 111 24.63 8.79 -12.95
CA GLN A 111 24.24 9.39 -14.23
C GLN A 111 25.46 9.88 -15.02
N LYS A 112 26.46 10.49 -14.37
CA LYS A 112 27.72 10.92 -15.02
C LYS A 112 28.48 9.78 -15.67
N VAL A 113 28.36 8.56 -15.14
CA VAL A 113 28.99 7.36 -15.72
C VAL A 113 28.05 6.58 -16.67
N GLY A 114 26.91 7.17 -17.05
CA GLY A 114 25.98 6.60 -18.02
C GLY A 114 25.01 5.56 -17.45
N VAL A 115 24.84 5.51 -16.12
CA VAL A 115 23.87 4.65 -15.44
C VAL A 115 22.63 5.47 -15.11
N ALA A 116 21.48 5.12 -15.69
CA ALA A 116 20.23 5.77 -15.33
C ALA A 116 19.79 5.33 -13.93
N VAL A 117 19.13 6.22 -13.20
CA VAL A 117 18.72 5.96 -11.82
C VAL A 117 17.25 6.25 -11.64
N TRP A 118 16.56 5.32 -10.97
CA TRP A 118 15.22 5.51 -10.43
C TRP A 118 15.33 5.56 -8.90
N LEU A 119 15.15 6.75 -8.32
CA LEU A 119 15.07 6.93 -6.87
C LEU A 119 13.72 6.46 -6.31
N HIS A 120 13.72 5.81 -5.16
CA HIS A 120 12.47 5.49 -4.46
C HIS A 120 11.70 6.78 -4.12
N GLU A 121 10.43 6.83 -4.52
CA GLU A 121 9.52 7.90 -4.13
C GLU A 121 8.96 7.59 -2.74
N HIS A 122 9.17 8.50 -1.79
CA HIS A 122 8.56 8.43 -0.47
C HIS A 122 7.13 8.96 -0.55
N GLU A 123 6.17 8.10 -0.25
CA GLU A 123 4.75 8.45 -0.20
C GLU A 123 4.50 9.39 1.00
N PRO A 124 3.60 10.39 0.88
CA PRO A 124 3.32 11.33 1.96
C PRO A 124 2.75 10.62 3.19
N ASP A 125 3.07 11.16 4.38
CA ASP A 125 2.61 10.66 5.66
C ASP A 125 1.07 10.56 5.71
N GLY A 126 0.56 9.44 6.22
CA GLY A 126 -0.87 9.28 6.56
C GLY A 126 -1.69 8.33 5.69
N VAL A 127 -1.18 7.86 4.54
CA VAL A 127 -1.92 6.89 3.70
C VAL A 127 -1.39 5.47 3.88
N LYS A 128 -2.18 4.60 4.52
CA LYS A 128 -1.88 3.17 4.62
C LYS A 128 -2.30 2.44 3.34
N TRP A 129 -1.36 2.23 2.42
CA TRP A 129 -1.64 1.48 1.19
C TRP A 129 -1.73 -0.03 1.42
N ALA A 130 -2.68 -0.68 0.75
CA ALA A 130 -2.94 -2.12 0.81
C ALA A 130 -1.81 -2.99 0.23
N GLY A 131 -0.68 -2.41 -0.15
CA GLY A 131 0.52 -3.10 -0.65
C GLY A 131 0.75 -2.97 -2.16
N GLY A 132 1.85 -3.57 -2.62
CA GLY A 132 2.24 -3.63 -4.01
C GLY A 132 3.75 -3.55 -4.18
N VAL A 133 4.32 -4.49 -4.94
CA VAL A 133 5.73 -4.44 -5.34
C VAL A 133 5.95 -3.17 -6.18
N HIS A 134 6.94 -2.34 -5.80
CA HIS A 134 7.28 -1.14 -6.55
C HIS A 134 7.62 -1.52 -8.01
N PRO A 135 7.09 -0.84 -9.04
CA PRO A 135 7.30 -1.23 -10.44
C PRO A 135 8.78 -1.32 -10.83
N ALA A 136 9.65 -0.52 -10.19
CA ALA A 136 11.09 -0.58 -10.38
C ALA A 136 11.69 -1.98 -10.12
N LEU A 137 11.12 -2.78 -9.19
CA LEU A 137 11.60 -4.14 -8.92
C LEU A 137 11.37 -5.11 -10.08
N LYS A 138 10.41 -4.81 -10.97
CA LYS A 138 10.17 -5.59 -12.19
C LYS A 138 10.91 -5.02 -13.41
N GLN A 139 11.19 -3.72 -13.41
CA GLN A 139 11.70 -3.01 -14.59
C GLN A 139 13.21 -2.77 -14.55
N CYS A 140 13.82 -2.75 -13.37
CA CYS A 140 15.27 -2.58 -13.20
C CYS A 140 15.93 -3.95 -12.99
N ALA A 141 17.05 -4.20 -13.68
CA ALA A 141 17.83 -5.42 -13.50
C ALA A 141 18.69 -5.40 -12.22
N ARG A 142 18.88 -4.22 -11.62
CA ARG A 142 19.75 -3.99 -10.47
C ARG A 142 19.07 -3.05 -9.47
N MET A 143 19.25 -3.35 -8.19
CA MET A 143 18.79 -2.52 -7.08
C MET A 143 19.98 -2.21 -6.17
N LEU A 144 20.09 -0.95 -5.75
CA LEU A 144 20.97 -0.48 -4.69
C LEU A 144 20.11 -0.10 -3.49
N VAL A 145 20.57 -0.48 -2.29
CA VAL A 145 19.91 -0.12 -1.04
C VAL A 145 20.91 0.70 -0.23
N LEU A 146 20.56 1.94 0.10
CA LEU A 146 21.31 2.75 1.04
C LEU A 146 20.96 2.32 2.45
N LEU A 147 21.97 1.82 3.17
CA LEU A 147 21.84 1.40 4.56
C LEU A 147 22.57 2.42 5.42
N SER A 148 21.81 3.26 6.11
CA SER A 148 22.28 4.14 7.17
C SER A 148 21.95 3.53 8.54
N PRO A 149 22.67 3.93 9.61
CA PRO A 149 22.28 3.65 10.99
C PRO A 149 20.90 4.19 11.34
#